data_AF-A0A6B3CND2-F1
#
_entry.id   AF-A0A6B3CND2-F1
#
_cell.length_a   1.000
_cell.length_b   1.000
_cell.length_c   1.000
_cell.angle_alpha   90.00
_cell.angle_beta   90.00
_cell.angle_gamma   90.00
#
_symmetry.space_group_name_H-M   'P 1'
#
loop_
_entity.id
_entity.type
_entity.pdbx_description
1 polymer ?
#
loop_
_entity_poly.entity_id
_entity_poly.type
_entity_poly.pdbx_seq_one_letter_code
_entity_poly.pdbx_strand_id
1 'polypeptide(L)'
;GQLRKNPREDDIKARLRRALEDGFAPDACREAPAAALALVTEAWPTLAERFAKDVREAARARLTDLETALTDRQVKEVERVNATLSQLEESLQRLLAEPSRAFVQLSLDELQQVEQDQIERDVEAIRARLDSLPGERRRDVAEVERRYAGLRELVFPFAVAVCVPEGWEEN
;
A
#
# COMPACT_ATOMS: atom_id res chain seq x y z
N GLY A 1 -17.92 3.94 19.51
CA GLY A 1 -17.98 4.78 20.72
C GLY A 1 -17.16 6.02 20.49
N GLN A 2 -17.81 7.17 20.34
CA GLN A 2 -17.11 8.46 20.16
C GLN A 2 -16.48 8.85 21.51
N LEU A 3 -15.15 8.78 21.59
CA LEU A 3 -14.38 9.46 22.62
C LEU A 3 -14.75 10.95 22.54
N ARG A 4 -15.52 11.43 23.52
CA ARG A 4 -15.80 12.86 23.67
C ARG A 4 -14.46 13.56 23.88
N LYS A 5 -13.97 14.25 22.84
CA LYS A 5 -12.77 15.08 22.91
C LYS A 5 -12.97 16.12 24.01
N ASN A 6 -12.05 16.17 24.98
CA ASN A 6 -12.08 17.14 26.06
C ASN A 6 -11.31 18.39 25.59
N PRO A 7 -11.98 19.51 25.26
CA PRO A 7 -11.34 20.65 24.61
C PRO A 7 -10.24 21.30 25.45
N ARG A 8 -10.28 21.17 26.79
CA ARG A 8 -9.20 21.64 27.68
C ARG A 8 -7.95 20.76 27.59
N GLU A 9 -8.14 19.45 27.46
CA GLU A 9 -7.04 18.50 27.35
C GLU A 9 -6.33 18.63 25.99
N ASP A 10 -7.11 18.83 24.92
CA ASP A 10 -6.58 19.07 23.58
C ASP A 10 -5.77 20.37 23.50
N ASP A 11 -6.21 21.44 24.17
CA ASP A 11 -5.46 22.70 24.25
C ASP A 11 -4.13 22.54 25.01
N ILE A 12 -4.14 21.85 26.15
CA ILE A 12 -2.91 21.54 26.92
C ILE A 12 -1.94 20.74 26.07
N LYS A 13 -2.41 19.70 25.37
CA LYS A 13 -1.58 18.89 24.46
C LYS A 13 -1.01 19.71 23.31
N ALA A 14 -1.81 20.61 22.72
CA ALA A 14 -1.34 21.49 21.66
C ALA A 14 -0.25 22.46 22.15
N ARG A 15 -0.41 23.02 23.35
CA ARG A 15 0.59 23.89 23.98
C ARG A 15 1.89 23.16 24.31
N LEU A 16 1.80 21.96 24.88
CA LEU A 16 2.95 21.09 25.13
C LEU A 16 3.68 20.73 23.84
N ARG A 17 2.94 20.35 22.79
CA ARG A 17 3.52 20.03 21.49
C ARG A 17 4.30 21.21 20.91
N ARG A 18 3.70 22.40 20.92
CA ARG A 18 4.36 23.61 20.44
C ARG A 18 5.63 23.91 21.25
N ALA A 19 5.57 23.82 22.59
CA ALA A 19 6.74 24.03 23.44
C ALA A 19 7.86 23.02 23.15
N LEU A 20 7.53 21.75 22.86
CA LEU A 20 8.51 20.74 22.45
C LEU A 20 9.11 21.07 21.08
N GLU A 21 8.29 21.39 20.08
CA GLU A 21 8.74 21.77 18.73
C GLU A 21 9.67 22.99 18.78
N ASP A 22 9.31 24.00 19.56
CA ASP A 22 10.13 25.20 19.78
C ASP A 22 11.45 24.86 20.51
N GLY A 23 11.41 23.95 21.50
CA GLY A 23 12.58 23.50 22.25
C GLY A 23 13.56 22.63 21.44
N PHE A 24 13.09 21.96 20.38
CA PHE A 24 13.94 21.21 19.45
C PHE A 24 14.54 22.05 18.32
N ALA A 25 14.24 23.36 18.26
CA ALA A 25 14.94 24.26 17.36
C ALA A 25 16.45 24.26 17.70
N PRO A 26 17.36 24.17 16.70
CA PRO A 26 18.80 24.05 16.96
C PRO A 26 19.34 25.16 17.87
N ASP A 27 18.79 26.36 17.75
CA ASP A 27 19.21 27.56 18.44
C ASP A 27 18.66 27.65 19.88
N ALA A 28 17.65 26.83 20.20
CA ALA A 28 16.96 26.80 21.49
C ALA A 28 17.37 25.61 22.37
N CYS A 29 18.04 24.60 21.80
CA CYS A 29 18.45 23.40 22.52
C CYS A 29 19.61 23.71 23.48
N ARG A 30 19.38 23.54 24.79
CA ARG A 30 20.39 23.68 25.84
C ARG A 30 20.62 22.34 26.52
N GLU A 31 21.84 22.12 27.02
CA GLU A 31 22.14 20.92 27.81
C GLU A 31 21.29 20.88 29.09
N ALA A 32 20.79 19.68 29.43
CA ALA A 32 19.98 19.48 30.62
C ALA A 32 20.84 19.63 31.90
N PRO A 33 20.25 20.09 33.02
CA PRO A 33 20.94 20.11 34.31
C PRO A 33 21.47 18.73 34.71
N ALA A 34 22.62 18.68 35.38
CA ALA A 34 23.29 17.42 35.73
C ALA A 34 22.41 16.48 36.58
N ALA A 35 21.60 17.05 37.51
CA ALA A 35 20.65 16.27 38.32
C ALA A 35 19.58 15.59 37.46
N ALA A 36 19.04 16.28 36.45
CA ALA A 36 18.05 15.71 35.54
C ALA A 36 18.66 14.57 34.71
N LEU A 37 19.90 14.76 34.24
CA LEU A 37 20.64 13.73 33.52
C LEU A 37 20.88 12.48 34.37
N ALA A 38 21.25 12.67 35.65
CA ALA A 38 21.46 11.56 36.59
C ALA A 38 20.17 10.75 36.80
N LEU A 39 19.05 11.43 37.05
CA LEU A 39 17.74 10.81 37.24
C LEU A 39 17.30 10.01 36.01
N VAL A 40 17.44 10.57 34.81
CA VAL A 40 17.12 9.85 33.55
C VAL A 40 18.04 8.65 33.37
N THR A 41 19.33 8.79 33.65
CA THR A 41 20.31 7.71 33.50
C THR A 41 19.99 6.54 34.43
N GLU A 42 19.63 6.81 35.69
CA GLU A 42 19.22 5.80 36.66
C GLU A 42 17.94 5.08 36.24
N ALA A 43 16.94 5.83 35.75
CA ALA A 43 15.67 5.27 35.30
C ALA A 43 15.73 4.60 33.92
N TRP A 44 16.78 4.85 33.14
CA TRP A 44 16.87 4.48 31.72
C TRP A 44 16.63 2.99 31.43
N PRO A 45 17.21 2.02 32.17
CA PRO A 45 16.98 0.61 31.86
C PRO A 45 15.49 0.23 31.89
N THR A 46 14.74 0.75 32.86
CA THR A 46 13.29 0.50 33.00
C THR A 46 12.50 1.22 31.91
N LEU A 47 12.88 2.47 31.60
CA LEU A 47 12.21 3.26 30.57
C LEU A 47 12.42 2.69 29.17
N ALA A 48 13.65 2.29 28.85
CA ALA A 48 14.01 1.70 27.56
C ALA A 48 13.21 0.42 27.29
N GLU A 49 13.05 -0.45 28.29
CA GLU A 49 12.21 -1.65 28.15
C GLU A 49 10.74 -1.33 27.88
N ARG A 50 10.19 -0.34 28.58
CA ARG A 50 8.81 0.14 28.40
C ARG A 50 8.61 0.71 26.99
N PHE A 51 9.48 1.62 26.56
CA PHE A 51 9.41 2.18 25.21
C PHE A 51 9.56 1.11 24.14
N ALA A 52 10.49 0.17 24.29
CA ALA A 52 10.64 -0.93 23.36
C ALA A 52 9.39 -1.82 23.30
N LYS A 53 8.68 -2.00 24.41
CA LYS A 53 7.41 -2.73 24.46
C LYS A 53 6.30 -1.95 23.75
N ASP A 54 6.15 -0.66 24.05
CA ASP A 54 5.12 0.19 23.44
C ASP A 54 5.31 0.29 21.93
N VAL A 55 6.56 0.45 21.46
CA VAL A 55 6.88 0.44 20.03
C VAL A 55 6.55 -0.90 19.38
N ARG A 56 6.83 -2.03 20.05
CA ARG A 56 6.46 -3.36 19.54
C ARG A 56 4.94 -3.54 19.46
N GLU A 57 4.19 -3.04 20.43
CA GLU A 57 2.72 -3.11 20.41
C GLU A 57 2.12 -2.23 19.32
N ALA A 58 2.64 -1.00 19.16
CA ALA A 58 2.25 -0.10 18.08
C ALA A 58 2.60 -0.69 16.69
N ALA A 59 3.78 -1.31 16.56
CA ALA A 59 4.20 -1.97 15.33
C ALA A 59 3.27 -3.14 14.98
N ARG A 60 2.89 -3.98 15.94
CA ARG A 60 1.92 -5.07 15.72
C ARG A 60 0.55 -4.57 15.31
N ALA A 61 0.03 -3.54 15.99
CA ALA A 61 -1.24 -2.94 15.60
C ALA A 61 -1.18 -2.41 14.16
N ARG A 62 -0.07 -1.75 13.80
CA ARG A 62 0.14 -1.25 12.44
C ARG A 62 0.30 -2.37 11.40
N LEU A 63 0.92 -3.49 11.77
CA LEU A 63 1.08 -4.66 10.91
C LEU A 63 -0.29 -5.21 10.50
N THR A 64 -1.22 -5.37 11.44
CA THR A 64 -2.58 -5.84 11.15
C THR A 64 -3.34 -4.93 10.19
N ASP A 65 -3.22 -3.61 10.35
CA ASP A 65 -3.80 -2.66 9.40
C ASP A 65 -3.17 -2.77 8.00
N LEU A 66 -1.85 -2.97 7.96
CA LEU A 66 -1.09 -3.09 6.71
C LEU A 66 -1.44 -4.39 5.98
N GLU A 67 -1.57 -5.51 6.70
CA GLU A 67 -2.01 -6.81 6.18
C GLU A 67 -3.38 -6.70 5.54
N THR A 68 -4.32 -6.04 6.23
CA THR A 68 -5.66 -5.78 5.71
C THR A 68 -5.59 -4.95 4.42
N ALA A 69 -4.85 -3.84 4.44
CA ALA A 69 -4.73 -2.96 3.28
C ALA A 69 -4.05 -3.64 2.08
N LEU A 70 -3.06 -4.51 2.32
CA LEU A 70 -2.38 -5.26 1.28
C LEU A 70 -3.27 -6.35 0.70
N THR A 71 -4.05 -7.03 1.54
CA THR A 71 -5.07 -8.00 1.10
C THR A 71 -6.11 -7.33 0.21
N ASP A 72 -6.65 -6.19 0.63
CA ASP A 72 -7.61 -5.41 -0.17
C ASP A 72 -7.02 -4.99 -1.52
N ARG A 73 -5.72 -4.63 -1.53
CA ARG A 73 -5.01 -4.25 -2.74
C ARG A 73 -4.79 -5.44 -3.67
N GLN A 74 -4.44 -6.61 -3.13
CA GLN A 74 -4.34 -7.85 -3.87
C GLN A 74 -5.67 -8.20 -4.55
N VAL A 75 -6.78 -8.17 -3.81
CA VAL A 75 -8.12 -8.46 -4.33
C VAL A 75 -8.47 -7.52 -5.48
N LYS A 76 -8.30 -6.21 -5.31
CA LYS A 76 -8.59 -5.21 -6.35
C LYS A 76 -7.71 -5.39 -7.58
N GLU A 77 -6.48 -5.83 -7.41
CA GLU A 77 -5.58 -6.08 -8.53
C GLU A 77 -5.98 -7.32 -9.32
N VAL A 78 -6.35 -8.41 -8.63
CA VAL A 78 -6.92 -9.61 -9.25
C VAL A 78 -8.22 -9.28 -10.00
N GLU A 79 -9.11 -8.50 -9.39
CA GLU A 79 -10.35 -8.02 -10.03
C GLU A 79 -10.05 -7.24 -11.32
N ARG A 80 -9.04 -6.35 -11.29
CA ARG A 80 -8.64 -5.58 -12.47
C ARG A 80 -8.11 -6.48 -13.58
N VAL A 81 -7.22 -7.43 -13.25
CA VAL A 81 -6.70 -8.42 -14.23
C VAL A 81 -7.85 -9.17 -14.88
N ASN A 82 -8.78 -9.69 -14.07
CA ASN A 82 -9.94 -10.41 -14.56
C ASN A 82 -10.83 -9.52 -15.44
N ALA A 83 -11.13 -8.29 -15.02
CA ALA A 83 -11.95 -7.36 -15.79
C ALA A 83 -11.33 -7.04 -17.16
N THR A 84 -10.03 -6.79 -17.22
CA THR A 84 -9.33 -6.53 -18.49
C THR A 84 -9.38 -7.74 -19.41
N LEU A 85 -9.13 -8.94 -18.90
CA LEU A 85 -9.17 -10.16 -19.70
C LEU A 85 -10.60 -10.52 -20.15
N SER A 86 -11.61 -10.27 -19.32
CA SER A 86 -13.02 -10.45 -19.69
C SER A 86 -13.45 -9.47 -20.78
N GLN A 87 -13.03 -8.19 -20.71
CA GLN A 87 -13.29 -7.22 -21.79
C GLN A 87 -12.66 -7.64 -23.12
N LEU A 88 -11.44 -8.20 -23.07
CA LEU A 88 -10.77 -8.75 -24.25
C LEU A 88 -11.53 -9.97 -24.79
N GLU A 89 -11.91 -10.90 -23.92
CA GLU A 89 -12.68 -12.10 -24.26
C GLU A 89 -13.99 -11.74 -24.96
N GLU A 90 -14.77 -10.83 -24.40
CA GLU A 90 -16.02 -10.35 -25.01
C GLU A 90 -15.79 -9.68 -26.37
N SER A 91 -14.70 -8.92 -26.51
CA SER A 91 -14.37 -8.25 -27.78
C SER A 91 -14.03 -9.27 -28.86
N LEU A 92 -13.25 -10.31 -28.54
CA LEU A 92 -12.91 -11.40 -29.46
C LEU A 92 -14.15 -12.24 -29.83
N GLN A 93 -15.03 -12.53 -28.85
CA GLN A 93 -16.29 -13.22 -29.11
C GLN A 93 -17.21 -12.43 -30.05
N ARG A 94 -17.30 -11.11 -29.88
CA ARG A 94 -18.05 -10.23 -30.78
C ARG A 94 -17.49 -10.24 -32.20
N LEU A 95 -16.16 -10.24 -32.36
CA LEU A 95 -15.52 -10.36 -33.68
C LEU A 95 -15.86 -11.69 -34.37
N LEU A 96 -15.96 -12.79 -33.63
CA LEU A 96 -16.39 -14.09 -34.17
C LEU A 96 -17.88 -14.16 -34.52
N ALA A 97 -18.72 -13.41 -33.81
CA ALA A 97 -20.18 -13.41 -34.02
C ALA A 97 -20.62 -12.61 -35.25
N GLU A 98 -19.89 -11.55 -35.62
CA GLU A 98 -20.16 -10.73 -36.81
C GLU A 98 -18.93 -10.64 -37.76
N PRO A 99 -18.47 -11.75 -38.38
CA PRO A 99 -17.27 -11.75 -39.24
C PRO A 99 -17.42 -10.76 -40.40
N SER A 100 -18.60 -10.70 -41.00
CA SER A 100 -18.91 -9.86 -42.16
C SER A 100 -18.88 -8.35 -41.89
N ARG A 101 -18.84 -7.89 -40.63
CA ARG A 101 -18.62 -6.47 -40.30
C ARG A 101 -17.18 -6.17 -39.90
N ALA A 102 -16.54 -7.12 -39.22
CA ALA A 102 -15.16 -6.98 -38.74
C ALA A 102 -14.13 -7.02 -39.89
N PHE A 103 -14.33 -7.91 -40.86
CA PHE A 103 -13.40 -8.10 -41.97
C PHE A 103 -13.66 -7.17 -43.16
N VAL A 104 -14.86 -6.57 -43.26
CA VAL A 104 -15.20 -5.61 -44.32
C VAL A 104 -14.48 -4.26 -44.18
N GLN A 105 -14.05 -3.88 -42.97
CA GLN A 105 -13.22 -2.68 -42.79
C GLN A 105 -11.76 -2.89 -43.26
N LEU A 106 -11.34 -4.15 -43.45
CA LEU A 106 -10.02 -4.52 -44.00
C LEU A 106 -10.07 -4.82 -45.51
N SER A 107 -11.24 -5.10 -46.07
CA SER A 107 -11.44 -5.32 -47.51
C SER A 107 -11.91 -4.02 -48.18
N LEU A 108 -10.98 -3.09 -48.43
CA LEU A 108 -11.24 -2.02 -49.41
C LEU A 108 -10.88 -2.54 -50.80
N ASP A 109 -11.95 -2.71 -51.58
CA ASP A 109 -12.04 -2.79 -53.05
C ASP A 109 -11.03 -3.70 -53.78
N GLU A 110 -11.59 -4.83 -54.27
CA GLU A 110 -11.06 -5.75 -55.29
C GLU A 110 -9.99 -6.75 -54.80
N LEU A 111 -10.35 -8.01 -54.51
CA LEU A 111 -9.63 -9.22 -54.98
C LEU A 111 -10.30 -10.58 -54.65
N GLN A 112 -9.92 -11.56 -55.47
CA GLN A 112 -10.36 -12.96 -55.57
C GLN A 112 -9.99 -13.82 -54.35
N GLN A 113 -10.60 -15.02 -54.23
CA GLN A 113 -10.27 -16.24 -53.43
C GLN A 113 -9.19 -16.19 -52.32
N VAL A 114 -8.05 -15.53 -52.53
CA VAL A 114 -7.02 -15.20 -51.52
C VAL A 114 -7.61 -14.50 -50.27
N GLU A 115 -8.66 -13.71 -50.42
CA GLU A 115 -9.37 -13.09 -49.28
C GLU A 115 -10.08 -14.11 -48.39
N GLN A 116 -10.57 -15.23 -48.92
CA GLN A 116 -11.24 -16.27 -48.13
C GLN A 116 -10.25 -16.98 -47.21
N ASP A 117 -9.10 -17.39 -47.75
CA ASP A 117 -8.02 -17.99 -46.96
C ASP A 117 -7.52 -17.05 -45.86
N GLN A 118 -7.49 -15.74 -46.12
CA GLN A 118 -7.07 -14.75 -45.13
C GLN A 118 -8.08 -14.60 -44.00
N ILE A 119 -9.38 -14.55 -44.32
CA ILE A 119 -10.46 -14.51 -43.32
C ILE A 119 -10.46 -15.79 -42.47
N GLU A 120 -10.25 -16.96 -43.08
CA GLU A 120 -10.18 -18.22 -42.35
C GLU A 120 -9.01 -18.25 -41.36
N ARG A 121 -7.83 -17.80 -41.78
CA ARG A 121 -6.65 -17.67 -40.90
C ARG A 121 -6.89 -16.70 -39.76
N ASP A 122 -7.54 -15.57 -40.01
CA ASP A 122 -7.82 -14.58 -38.97
C ASP A 122 -8.83 -15.11 -37.95
N VAL A 123 -9.87 -15.82 -38.41
CA VAL A 123 -10.84 -16.51 -37.53
C VAL A 123 -10.14 -17.57 -36.68
N GLU A 124 -9.23 -18.34 -37.26
CA GLU A 124 -8.43 -19.33 -36.53
C GLU A 124 -7.52 -18.67 -35.48
N ALA A 125 -6.87 -17.56 -35.83
CA ALA A 125 -6.05 -16.78 -34.90
C ALA A 125 -6.86 -16.23 -33.72
N ILE A 126 -8.08 -15.72 -33.96
CA ILE A 126 -8.98 -15.22 -32.91
C ILE A 126 -9.41 -16.37 -31.98
N ARG A 127 -9.76 -17.54 -32.53
CA ARG A 127 -10.10 -18.74 -31.74
C ARG A 127 -8.93 -19.20 -30.89
N ALA A 128 -7.75 -19.33 -31.48
CA ALA A 128 -6.53 -19.68 -30.76
C ALA A 128 -6.21 -18.67 -29.64
N ARG A 129 -6.45 -17.38 -29.87
CA ARG A 129 -6.29 -16.36 -28.83
C ARG A 129 -7.28 -16.57 -27.69
N LEU A 130 -8.57 -16.77 -27.97
CA LEU A 130 -9.59 -17.06 -26.96
C LEU A 130 -9.23 -18.28 -26.11
N ASP A 131 -8.78 -19.37 -26.75
CA ASP A 131 -8.37 -20.60 -26.08
C ASP A 131 -7.18 -20.40 -25.14
N SER A 132 -6.32 -19.40 -25.43
CA SER A 132 -5.15 -19.07 -24.60
C SER A 132 -5.48 -18.24 -23.34
N LEU A 133 -6.59 -17.48 -23.34
CA LEU A 133 -6.92 -16.52 -22.27
C LEU A 133 -7.09 -17.16 -20.88
N PRO A 134 -7.71 -18.34 -20.71
CA PRO A 134 -7.82 -18.96 -19.39
C PRO A 134 -6.45 -19.30 -18.78
N GLY A 135 -5.48 -19.69 -19.62
CA GLY A 135 -4.11 -19.96 -19.18
C GLY A 135 -3.38 -18.69 -18.76
N GLU A 136 -3.56 -17.62 -19.52
CA GLU A 136 -3.03 -16.28 -19.19
C GLU A 136 -3.61 -15.76 -17.87
N ARG A 137 -4.93 -15.83 -17.71
CA ARG A 137 -5.63 -15.45 -16.47
C ARG A 137 -5.01 -16.12 -15.25
N ARG A 138 -4.76 -17.44 -15.33
CA ARG A 138 -4.15 -18.19 -14.22
C ARG A 138 -2.72 -17.71 -13.93
N ARG A 139 -1.91 -17.44 -14.95
CA ARG A 139 -0.53 -16.97 -14.77
C ARG A 139 -0.49 -15.58 -14.14
N ASP A 140 -1.32 -14.67 -14.64
CA ASP A 140 -1.34 -13.28 -14.20
C ASP A 140 -1.86 -13.17 -12.76
N VAL A 141 -2.94 -13.89 -12.43
CA VAL A 141 -3.44 -13.99 -11.05
C VAL A 141 -2.38 -14.56 -10.12
N ALA A 142 -1.70 -15.64 -10.51
CA ALA A 142 -0.63 -16.24 -9.70
C ALA A 142 0.58 -15.31 -9.52
N GLU A 143 0.87 -14.44 -10.49
CA GLU A 143 1.89 -13.40 -10.33
C GLU A 143 1.47 -12.35 -9.31
N VAL A 144 0.22 -11.88 -9.38
CA VAL A 144 -0.34 -10.96 -8.39
C VAL A 144 -0.26 -11.56 -6.99
N GLU A 145 -0.74 -12.80 -6.80
CA GLU A 145 -0.70 -13.50 -5.51
C GLU A 145 0.72 -13.60 -4.96
N ARG A 146 1.70 -13.93 -5.82
CA ARG A 146 3.11 -14.01 -5.43
C ARG A 146 3.67 -12.66 -4.99
N ARG A 147 3.24 -11.55 -5.60
CA ARG A 147 3.71 -10.20 -5.26
C ARG A 147 3.27 -9.76 -3.86
N TYR A 148 2.08 -10.19 -3.44
CA TYR A 148 1.56 -9.92 -2.09
C TYR A 148 1.94 -11.00 -1.06
N ALA A 149 2.63 -12.06 -1.48
CA ALA A 149 3.11 -13.10 -0.59
C ALA A 149 4.35 -12.63 0.21
N GLY A 150 4.46 -13.12 1.46
CA GLY A 150 5.67 -12.95 2.26
C GLY A 150 5.84 -11.57 2.89
N LEU A 151 4.81 -11.06 3.58
CA LEU A 151 4.94 -9.85 4.39
C LEU A 151 6.06 -10.02 5.43
N ARG A 152 6.91 -9.00 5.52
CA ARG A 152 7.97 -8.93 6.52
C ARG A 152 7.76 -7.73 7.42
N GLU A 153 7.65 -7.99 8.72
CA GLU A 153 7.64 -6.94 9.74
C GLU A 153 9.05 -6.34 9.84
N LEU A 154 9.15 -5.04 9.59
CA LEU A 154 10.37 -4.26 9.77
C LEU A 154 10.03 -3.03 10.60
N VAL A 155 10.64 -2.93 11.78
CA VAL A 155 10.51 -1.75 12.65
C VAL A 155 11.71 -0.85 12.40
N PHE A 156 11.44 0.43 12.11
CA PHE A 156 12.49 1.43 11.98
C PHE A 156 13.15 1.70 13.34
N PRO A 157 14.46 2.00 13.37
CA PRO A 157 15.09 2.46 14.60
C PRO A 157 14.41 3.75 15.07
N PHE A 158 14.26 3.89 16.39
CA PHE A 158 13.68 5.07 17.01
C PHE A 158 14.68 5.71 17.98
N ALA A 159 14.57 7.02 18.14
CA ALA A 159 15.30 7.79 19.14
C ALA A 159 14.29 8.34 20.15
N VAL A 160 14.71 8.44 21.41
CA VAL A 160 13.94 9.09 22.47
C VAL A 160 14.67 10.36 22.86
N ALA A 161 13.95 11.47 22.85
CA ALA A 161 14.45 12.74 23.33
C ALA A 161 13.71 13.13 24.61
N VAL A 162 14.46 13.46 25.66
CA VAL A 162 13.91 13.86 26.95
C VAL A 162 14.08 15.37 27.09
N CYS A 163 12.97 16.08 27.23
CA CYS A 163 12.96 17.53 27.43
C CYS A 163 12.72 17.84 28.91
N VAL A 164 13.57 18.70 29.47
CA VAL A 164 13.45 19.18 30.85
C VAL A 164 12.96 20.62 30.81
N PRO A 165 11.89 20.99 31.52
CA PRO A 165 11.38 22.35 31.53
C PRO A 165 12.36 23.31 32.20
N GLU A 166 12.33 24.59 31.79
CA GLU A 166 13.12 25.64 32.41
C GLU A 166 12.69 25.86 33.88
N GLY A 167 13.66 25.96 34.79
CA GLY A 167 13.41 26.06 36.23
C GLY A 167 13.08 24.73 36.93
N TRP A 168 13.33 23.58 36.28
CA TRP A 168 13.29 22.29 36.97
C TRP A 168 14.39 22.23 38.04
N GLU A 169 13.99 22.08 39.29
CA GLU A 169 14.87 21.78 40.42
C GLU A 169 14.49 20.41 41.01
N GLU A 170 15.49 19.63 41.38
CA GLU A 170 15.30 18.36 42.08
C GLU A 170 14.83 18.68 43.51
N ASN A 171 13.56 18.42 43.80
CA ASN A 171 12.94 18.71 45.09
C ASN A 171 12.89 17.47 45.97
#